data_AF-K6UBD6-F1
#
_entry.id   AF-K6UBD6-F1
#
_cell.length_a   1.000
_cell.length_b   1.000
_cell.length_c   1.000
_cell.angle_alpha   90.00
_cell.angle_beta   90.00
_cell.angle_gamma   90.00
#
_symmetry.space_group_name_H-M   'P 1'
#
loop_
_entity.id
_entity.type
_entity.pdbx_description
1 polymer ?
#
loop_
_entity_poly.entity_id
_entity_poly.type
_entity_poly.pdbx_seq_one_letter_code
_entity_poly.pdbx_strand_id
1 'polypeptide(L)' 'MSNDVNIILEKIRITETIRSGNGFIVVLSSNDVKFSAERFNEAIEYIWENKIMKILKVERRGIYIAKIYVDIMT' A
#
# COMPACT_ATOMS: atom_id res chain seq x y z
N MET A 1 -2.60 -17.02 1.50
CA MET A 1 -2.35 -15.59 1.25
C MET A 1 -3.72 -14.92 1.18
N SER A 2 -4.01 -13.93 2.03
CA SER A 2 -5.34 -13.29 2.05
C SER A 2 -5.63 -12.64 0.69
N ASN A 3 -6.86 -12.78 0.18
CA ASN A 3 -7.30 -12.19 -1.09
C ASN A 3 -7.00 -10.68 -1.14
N ASP A 4 -7.06 -10.02 0.01
CA ASP A 4 -6.90 -8.57 0.17
C ASP A 4 -5.46 -8.10 -0.10
N VAL A 5 -4.47 -8.90 0.32
CA VAL A 5 -3.05 -8.62 0.06
C VAL A 5 -2.79 -8.68 -1.44
N ASN A 6 -3.31 -9.70 -2.13
CA ASN A 6 -3.11 -9.85 -3.58
C ASN A 6 -3.73 -8.67 -4.35
N ILE A 7 -4.95 -8.27 -4.00
CA ILE A 7 -5.62 -7.11 -4.62
C ILE A 7 -4.79 -5.83 -4.44
N ILE A 8 -4.21 -5.62 -3.25
CA ILE A 8 -3.33 -4.45 -3.01
C ILE A 8 -2.08 -4.52 -3.87
N LEU A 9 -1.41 -5.68 -3.94
CA LEU A 9 -0.20 -5.86 -4.74
C LEU A 9 -0.49 -5.65 -6.24
N GLU A 10 -1.61 -6.17 -6.74
CA GLU A 10 -2.04 -5.94 -8.13
C GLU A 10 -2.36 -4.47 -8.37
N LYS A 11 -3.06 -3.81 -7.44
CA LYS A 11 -3.39 -2.40 -7.57
C LYS A 11 -2.13 -1.53 -7.62
N ILE A 12 -1.12 -1.83 -6.81
CA ILE A 12 0.17 -1.13 -6.83
C ILE A 12 0.87 -1.22 -8.19
N ARG A 13 0.76 -2.36 -8.88
CA ARG A 13 1.38 -2.56 -10.21
C ARG A 13 0.73 -1.74 -11.31
N ILE A 14 -0.56 -1.43 -11.18
CA ILE A 14 -1.33 -0.70 -12.22
C ILE A 14 -1.56 0.77 -11.89
N THR A 15 -1.36 1.17 -10.63
CA THR A 15 -1.45 2.58 -10.22
C THR A 15 -0.27 3.37 -10.82
N GLU A 16 -0.55 4.59 -11.28
CA GLU A 16 0.46 5.48 -11.82
C GLU A 16 1.59 5.72 -10.81
N THR A 17 2.83 5.64 -11.32
CA THR A 17 4.03 5.88 -10.53
C THR A 17 4.38 7.36 -10.53
N ILE A 18 4.78 7.87 -9.37
CA ILE A 18 5.26 9.23 -9.20
C ILE A 18 6.78 9.18 -9.08
N ARG A 19 7.48 9.99 -9.86
CA ARG A 19 8.94 10.12 -9.72
C ARG A 19 9.27 10.89 -8.44
N SER A 20 10.10 10.30 -7.58
CA SER A 20 10.57 10.91 -6.34
C SER A 20 12.08 10.76 -6.23
N GLY A 21 12.81 11.84 -6.56
CA GLY A 21 14.26 11.82 -6.70
C GLY A 21 14.72 10.82 -7.78
N ASN A 22 15.53 9.84 -7.36
CA ASN A 22 16.03 8.77 -8.22
C ASN A 22 15.13 7.51 -8.24
N GLY A 23 14.03 7.49 -7.48
CA GLY A 23 13.12 6.35 -7.39
C GLY A 23 11.72 6.66 -7.94
N PHE A 24 10.90 5.61 -7.99
CA PHE A 24 9.47 5.69 -8.29
C PHE A 24 8.67 5.27 -7.08
N ILE A 25 7.63 6.02 -6.77
CA ILE A 25 6.73 5.70 -5.66
C ILE A 25 5.31 5.50 -6.18
N VAL A 26 4.58 4.60 -5.53
CA VAL A 26 3.13 4.50 -5.67
C VAL A 26 2.47 4.92 -4.38
N VAL A 27 1.41 5.71 -4.52
CA VAL A 27 0.57 6.14 -3.41
C VAL A 27 -0.75 5.39 -3.53
N LEU A 28 -1.15 4.73 -2.44
CA LEU A 28 -2.38 3.94 -2.42
C LEU A 28 -3.14 4.19 -1.13
N SER A 29 -4.46 4.34 -1.22
CA SER A 29 -5.37 4.47 -0.10
C SER A 29 -6.40 3.33 -0.06
N SER A 30 -7.10 3.20 1.07
CA SER A 30 -8.20 2.25 1.22
C SER A 30 -9.30 2.45 0.16
N ASN A 31 -9.49 3.69 -0.30
CA ASN A 31 -10.48 4.03 -1.32
C ASN A 31 -10.09 3.51 -2.70
N ASP A 32 -8.80 3.48 -3.02
CA ASP A 32 -8.30 3.05 -4.33
C ASP A 32 -8.53 1.55 -4.59
N VAL A 33 -8.57 0.76 -3.51
CA VAL A 33 -8.88 -0.68 -3.52
C VAL A 33 -10.31 -0.99 -3.06
N LYS A 34 -11.14 0.03 -2.78
CA LYS A 34 -12.53 -0.09 -2.29
C LYS A 34 -12.65 -0.97 -1.03
N PHE A 35 -11.68 -0.89 -0.13
CA PHE A 35 -11.70 -1.62 1.15
C PHE A 35 -12.24 -0.76 2.28
N SER A 36 -12.74 -1.42 3.33
CA SER A 36 -12.92 -0.77 4.62
C SER A 36 -11.56 -0.40 5.21
N ALA A 37 -11.54 0.58 6.12
CA ALA A 37 -10.30 1.00 6.79
C ALA A 37 -9.62 -0.17 7.53
N GLU A 38 -10.41 -1.04 8.16
CA GLU A 38 -9.93 -2.23 8.87
C GLU A 38 -9.29 -3.26 7.92
N ARG A 39 -9.98 -3.65 6.84
CA ARG A 39 -9.44 -4.60 5.86
C ARG A 39 -8.18 -4.08 5.19
N PHE A 40 -8.15 -2.79 4.87
CA PHE A 40 -6.95 -2.16 4.34
C PHE A 40 -5.81 -2.19 5.38
N ASN A 41 -6.09 -1.84 6.64
CA ASN A 41 -5.10 -1.86 7.71
C ASN A 41 -4.47 -3.24 7.88
N GLU A 42 -5.28 -4.28 8.05
CA GLU A 42 -4.80 -5.66 8.26
C GLU A 42 -3.91 -6.13 7.10
N ALA A 43 -4.33 -5.85 5.86
CA ALA A 43 -3.56 -6.25 4.70
C ALA A 43 -2.23 -5.47 4.58
N ILE A 44 -2.21 -4.18 4.93
CA ILE A 44 -0.98 -3.38 4.95
C ILE A 44 -0.03 -3.81 6.08
N GLU A 45 -0.56 -4.08 7.28
CA GLU A 45 0.26 -4.59 8.39
C GLU A 45 0.91 -5.91 8.01
N TYR A 46 0.14 -6.84 7.40
CA TYR A 46 0.69 -8.09 6.90
C TYR A 46 1.81 -7.87 5.87
N ILE A 47 1.61 -6.98 4.89
CA ILE A 47 2.63 -6.64 3.88
C ILE A 47 3.91 -6.09 4.53
N TRP A 48 3.75 -5.23 5.55
CA TRP A 48 4.86 -4.62 6.27
C TRP A 48 5.64 -5.67 7.07
N GLU A 49 4.96 -6.42 7.94
CA GLU A 49 5.58 -7.40 8.84
C GLU A 49 6.33 -8.48 8.07
N ASN A 50 5.79 -8.90 6.92
CA ASN A 50 6.40 -9.92 6.06
C ASN A 50 7.40 -9.33 5.05
N LYS A 51 7.66 -8.02 5.09
CA LYS A 51 8.61 -7.32 4.19
C LYS A 51 8.38 -7.62 2.71
N ILE A 52 7.12 -7.79 2.31
CA ILE A 52 6.75 -8.14 0.93
C ILE A 52 7.13 -7.01 -0.03
N MET A 53 7.04 -5.77 0.45
CA MET A 53 7.47 -4.57 -0.26
C MET A 53 7.90 -3.49 0.72
N LYS A 54 8.68 -2.54 0.22
CA LYS A 54 9.18 -1.42 1.00
C LYS A 54 8.15 -0.31 1.08
N ILE A 55 7.45 -0.26 2.22
CA ILE A 55 6.57 0.85 2.57
C ILE A 55 7.44 1.98 3.14
N LEU A 56 7.41 3.14 2.48
CA LEU A 56 8.19 4.32 2.85
C LEU A 56 7.51 5.16 3.92
N LYS A 57 6.18 5.28 3.83
CA LYS A 57 5.35 6.09 4.72
C LYS A 57 3.96 5.50 4.79
N VAL A 58 3.33 5.62 5.96
CA VAL A 58 1.90 5.38 6.15
C VAL A 58 1.23 6.64 6.70
N GLU A 59 -0.01 6.87 6.27
CA GLU A 59 -0.91 7.86 6.87
C GLU A 59 -2.06 7.12 7.53
N ARG A 60 -2.32 7.46 8.79
CA ARG A 60 -3.36 6.83 9.60
C ARG A 60 -4.55 7.77 9.77
N ARG A 61 -5.74 7.19 9.89
CA ARG A 61 -6.97 7.86 10.33
C ARG A 61 -7.47 7.12 11.57
N GLY A 62 -7.21 7.69 12.74
CA GLY A 62 -7.39 6.98 14.01
C GLY A 62 -6.39 5.83 14.13
N ILE A 63 -6.88 4.64 14.47
CA ILE A 63 -6.04 3.44 14.63
C ILE A 63 -5.68 2.77 13.29
N TYR A 64 -6.42 3.05 12.22
CA TYR A 64 -6.25 2.37 10.94
C TYR A 64 -5.32 3.12 10.00
N ILE A 65 -4.48 2.38 9.28
CA ILE A 65 -3.77 2.86 8.09
C ILE A 65 -4.82 3.19 7.02
N ALA A 66 -4.73 4.39 6.45
CA ALA A 66 -5.66 4.89 5.43
C ALA A 66 -4.97 5.11 4.08
N LYS A 67 -3.65 5.33 4.09
CA LYS A 67 -2.83 5.52 2.89
C LYS A 67 -1.40 5.05 3.10
N ILE A 68 -0.79 4.54 2.05
CA ILE A 68 0.60 4.09 2.01
C ILE A 68 1.36 4.75 0.86
N TYR A 69 2.67 4.83 1.03
CA TYR A 69 3.63 5.23 0.01
C TYR A 69 4.61 4.08 -0.13
N VAL A 70 4.69 3.51 -1.33
CA VAL A 70 5.46 2.30 -1.61
C VAL A 70 6.56 2.62 -2.60
N ASP A 71 7.76 2.15 -2.30
CA ASP A 71 8.91 2.21 -3.21
C ASP A 71 8.74 1.15 -4.29
N ILE A 72 8.72 1.57 -5.55
CA ILE A 72 8.75 0.67 -6.70
C ILE A 72 10.13 0.79 -7.33
N MET A 73 11.07 0.02 -6.78
CA MET A 73 12.33 -0.24 -7.46
C MET A 73 12.00 -1.07 -8.70
N THR A 74 12.17 -0.47 -9.87
CA THR A 74 12.17 -1.16 -11.18
C THR A 74 13.21 -2.26 -11.22
#